data_AF-A0A6G3X0D1-F1
#
_entry.id   AF-A0A6G3X0D1-F1
#
_cell.length_a   1.000
_cell.length_b   1.000
_cell.length_c   1.000
_cell.angle_alpha   90.00
_cell.angle_beta   90.00
_cell.angle_gamma   90.00
#
_symmetry.space_group_name_H-M   'P 1'
#
loop_
_entity.id
_entity.type
_entity.pdbx_description
1 polymer ?
#
loop_
_entity_poly.entity_id
_entity_poly.type
_entity_poly.pdbx_seq_one_letter_code
_entity_poly.pdbx_strand_id
1 'polypeptide(L)'
;ADARTLGALRAAGRCAGLAFQLRDDLLGAFGDPALTGKPADEDLRARKLTPLLAVAVRLAETTGDRDAAAVLAPDADARPGHTVERMRAALERTGARAEVETRIADLAASGLRHFEATGAAPGVRREFAALVERASGLAPQQAEELV
;
A
#
# COMPACT_ATOMS: atom_id res chain seq x y z
N ALA A 1 22.61 9.92 19.13
CA ALA A 1 21.92 8.62 19.29
C ALA A 1 22.93 7.50 19.10
N ASP A 2 22.85 6.43 19.88
CA ASP A 2 23.72 5.26 19.69
C ASP A 2 23.35 4.45 18.44
N ALA A 3 24.20 3.49 18.07
CA ALA A 3 24.03 2.68 16.87
C ALA A 3 22.74 1.84 16.89
N ARG A 4 22.31 1.39 18.08
CA ARG A 4 21.07 0.63 18.26
C ARG A 4 19.85 1.49 17.95
N THR A 5 19.79 2.68 18.56
CA THR A 5 18.72 3.66 18.37
C THR A 5 18.64 4.09 16.90
N LEU A 6 19.78 4.35 16.27
CA LEU A 6 19.82 4.71 14.85
C LEU A 6 19.35 3.58 13.93
N GLY A 7 19.73 2.33 14.25
CA GLY A 7 19.24 1.14 13.54
C GLY A 7 17.72 0.98 13.63
N ALA A 8 17.17 1.13 14.84
CA ALA A 8 15.74 1.09 15.12
C ALA A 8 14.97 2.17 14.35
N LEU A 9 15.44 3.42 14.37
CA LEU A 9 14.84 4.52 13.61
C LEU A 9 14.86 4.29 12.10
N ARG A 10 15.97 3.76 11.55
CA ARG A 10 16.06 3.43 10.12
C ARG A 10 15.09 2.32 9.73
N ALA A 11 14.95 1.28 10.55
CA ALA A 11 14.00 0.20 10.31
C ALA A 11 12.56 0.70 10.38
N ALA A 12 12.23 1.50 11.41
CA ALA A 12 10.91 2.10 11.59
C ALA A 12 10.53 2.99 10.38
N GLY A 13 11.42 3.91 9.99
CA GLY A 13 11.19 4.81 8.86
C GLY A 13 11.08 4.07 7.52
N ARG A 14 11.87 3.01 7.31
CA ARG A 14 11.76 2.18 6.10
C ARG A 14 10.38 1.51 6.00
N CYS A 15 9.90 0.91 7.09
CA CYS A 15 8.60 0.28 7.13
C CYS A 15 7.47 1.30 6.89
N ALA A 16 7.51 2.44 7.56
CA ALA A 16 6.53 3.51 7.39
C ALA A 16 6.51 4.07 5.96
N GLY A 17 7.69 4.31 5.37
CA GLY A 17 7.82 4.82 4.00
C GLY A 17 7.32 3.82 2.95
N LEU A 18 7.56 2.51 3.13
CA LEU A 18 7.01 1.49 2.24
C LEU A 18 5.49 1.37 2.37
N ALA A 19 4.95 1.43 3.59
CA ALA A 19 3.50 1.44 3.82
C ALA A 19 2.84 2.65 3.14
N PHE A 20 3.47 3.82 3.23
CA PHE A 20 3.05 5.04 2.54
C PHE A 20 2.98 4.86 1.03
N GLN A 21 4.06 4.39 0.40
CA GLN A 21 4.09 4.24 -1.05
C GLN A 21 3.05 3.23 -1.56
N LEU A 22 2.87 2.12 -0.85
CA LEU A 22 1.84 1.13 -1.21
C LEU A 22 0.42 1.69 -1.05
N ARG A 23 0.17 2.51 -0.02
CA ARG A 23 -1.11 3.21 0.12
C ARG A 23 -1.32 4.22 -1.02
N ASP A 24 -0.30 4.96 -1.38
CA ASP A 24 -0.33 5.90 -2.52
C ASP A 24 -0.66 5.17 -3.83
N ASP A 25 -0.04 4.02 -4.09
CA ASP A 25 -0.35 3.19 -5.27
C ASP A 25 -1.83 2.70 -5.27
N LEU A 26 -2.36 2.32 -4.09
CA LEU A 26 -3.78 1.97 -3.96
C LEU A 26 -4.70 3.18 -4.21
N LEU A 27 -4.34 4.37 -3.71
CA LEU A 27 -5.13 5.58 -3.95
C LEU A 27 -5.06 6.03 -5.42
N GLY A 28 -3.90 5.87 -6.08
CA GLY A 28 -3.73 6.13 -7.51
C GLY A 28 -4.51 5.17 -8.40
N ALA A 29 -4.75 3.94 -7.94
CA ALA A 29 -5.52 2.94 -8.67
C ALA A 29 -7.01 2.88 -8.29
N PHE A 30 -7.38 3.24 -7.05
CA PHE A 30 -8.74 3.03 -6.50
C PHE A 30 -9.40 4.26 -5.89
N GLY A 31 -8.65 5.33 -5.64
CA GLY A 31 -9.11 6.50 -4.89
C GLY A 31 -10.34 7.19 -5.47
N ASP A 32 -11.02 7.97 -4.64
CA ASP A 32 -12.06 8.88 -5.09
C ASP A 32 -11.39 10.17 -5.60
N PRO A 33 -11.63 10.61 -6.85
CA PRO A 33 -11.14 11.90 -7.35
C PRO A 33 -11.53 13.09 -6.45
N ALA A 34 -12.68 13.03 -5.78
CA ALA A 34 -13.13 14.08 -4.86
C ALA A 34 -12.26 14.18 -3.59
N LEU A 35 -11.60 13.08 -3.19
CA LEU A 35 -10.73 13.02 -2.01
C LEU A 35 -9.25 13.18 -2.35
N THR A 36 -8.83 12.73 -3.54
CA THR A 36 -7.43 12.75 -3.97
C THR A 36 -7.04 14.02 -4.73
N GLY A 37 -8.02 14.78 -5.24
CA GLY A 37 -7.80 15.98 -6.05
C GLY A 37 -7.22 15.71 -7.45
N LYS A 38 -7.11 14.43 -7.84
CA LYS A 38 -6.62 13.98 -9.15
C LYS A 38 -7.57 12.93 -9.72
N PRO A 39 -7.61 12.73 -11.06
CA PRO A 39 -8.30 11.60 -11.65
C PRO A 39 -7.70 10.30 -11.10
N ALA A 40 -8.52 9.43 -10.49
CA ALA A 40 -8.08 8.19 -9.86
C ALA A 40 -7.67 7.08 -10.86
N ASP A 41 -7.33 7.46 -12.08
CA ASP A 41 -7.06 6.59 -13.19
C ASP A 41 -5.73 6.92 -13.87
N GLU A 42 -5.01 7.93 -13.39
CA GLU A 42 -3.75 8.40 -13.97
C GLU A 42 -2.71 7.28 -14.01
N ASP A 43 -2.48 6.58 -12.89
CA ASP A 43 -1.49 5.50 -12.81
C ASP A 43 -1.89 4.29 -13.67
N LEU A 44 -3.18 3.96 -13.75
CA LEU A 44 -3.69 2.85 -14.56
C LEU A 44 -3.66 3.19 -16.05
N ARG A 45 -3.96 4.44 -16.44
CA ARG A 45 -3.83 4.94 -17.81
C ARG A 45 -2.38 4.96 -18.27
N ALA A 46 -1.47 5.39 -17.39
CA ALA A 46 -0.03 5.36 -17.64
C ALA A 46 0.56 3.96 -17.55
N ARG A 47 -0.21 2.96 -17.11
CA ARG A 47 0.21 1.57 -16.84
C ARG A 47 1.50 1.53 -16.01
N LYS A 48 1.60 2.42 -15.03
CA LYS A 48 2.79 2.56 -14.20
C LYS A 48 3.10 1.22 -13.54
N LEU A 49 4.37 0.81 -13.57
CA LEU A 49 4.86 -0.44 -12.98
C LEU A 49 4.92 -0.33 -11.45
N THR A 50 3.76 -0.17 -10.81
CA THR A 50 3.64 -0.13 -9.36
C THR A 50 3.73 -1.54 -8.77
N PRO A 51 4.15 -1.67 -7.50
CA PRO A 51 4.03 -2.92 -6.73
C PRO A 51 2.66 -3.58 -6.83
N LEU A 52 1.56 -2.81 -6.84
CA LEU A 52 0.20 -3.33 -7.00
C LEU A 52 0.02 -4.07 -8.34
N LEU A 53 0.47 -3.48 -9.44
CA LEU A 53 0.39 -4.11 -10.76
C LEU A 53 1.24 -5.38 -10.83
N ALA A 54 2.46 -5.33 -10.28
CA ALA A 54 3.36 -6.48 -10.22
C ALA A 54 2.79 -7.64 -9.39
N VAL A 55 2.12 -7.34 -8.27
CA VAL A 55 1.39 -8.34 -7.47
C VAL A 55 0.27 -8.98 -8.28
N ALA A 56 -0.54 -8.16 -8.95
CA ALA A 56 -1.68 -8.64 -9.72
C ALA A 56 -1.29 -9.52 -10.90
N VAL A 57 -0.25 -9.15 -11.65
CA VAL A 57 0.29 -9.97 -12.75
C VAL A 57 0.76 -11.33 -12.23
N ARG A 58 1.56 -11.35 -11.16
CA ARG A 58 2.03 -12.60 -10.54
C ARG A 58 0.86 -13.49 -10.08
N LEU A 59 -0.17 -12.90 -9.46
CA LEU A 59 -1.34 -13.66 -9.00
C LEU A 59 -2.16 -14.21 -10.17
N ALA A 60 -2.38 -13.41 -11.22
CA ALA A 60 -3.05 -13.84 -12.44
C ALA A 60 -2.33 -15.03 -13.09
N GLU A 61 -1.00 -14.97 -13.20
CA GLU A 61 -0.18 -16.07 -13.72
C GLU A 61 -0.28 -17.33 -12.84
N THR A 62 -0.17 -17.17 -11.52
CA THR A 62 -0.19 -18.28 -10.55
C THR A 62 -1.53 -19.01 -10.53
N THR A 63 -2.63 -18.25 -10.68
CA THR A 63 -4.00 -18.77 -10.67
C THR A 63 -4.51 -19.19 -12.05
N GLY A 64 -3.76 -18.88 -13.12
CA GLY A 64 -4.15 -19.15 -14.49
C GLY A 64 -5.24 -18.22 -15.05
N ASP A 65 -5.52 -17.07 -14.43
CA ASP A 65 -6.45 -16.06 -14.95
C ASP A 65 -5.82 -15.30 -16.13
N ARG A 66 -5.93 -15.91 -17.32
CA ARG A 66 -5.39 -15.36 -18.57
C ARG A 66 -6.00 -14.01 -18.94
N ASP A 67 -7.26 -13.79 -18.60
CA ASP A 67 -7.94 -12.52 -18.90
C ASP A 67 -7.38 -11.39 -18.05
N ALA A 68 -7.18 -11.63 -16.75
CA ALA A 68 -6.53 -10.66 -15.86
C ALA A 68 -5.08 -10.39 -16.31
N ALA A 69 -4.32 -11.43 -16.64
CA ALA A 69 -2.95 -11.29 -17.11
C ALA A 69 -2.87 -10.43 -18.40
N ALA A 70 -3.76 -10.67 -19.37
CA ALA A 70 -3.81 -9.89 -20.61
C ALA A 70 -4.21 -8.42 -20.36
N VAL A 71 -5.16 -8.18 -19.45
CA VAL A 71 -5.62 -6.83 -19.11
C VAL A 71 -4.58 -6.03 -18.34
N LEU A 72 -3.78 -6.70 -17.51
CA LEU A 72 -2.80 -6.07 -16.63
C LEU A 72 -1.39 -6.03 -17.24
N ALA A 73 -1.16 -6.68 -18.38
CA ALA A 73 0.14 -6.69 -19.05
C ALA A 73 0.63 -5.25 -19.29
N PRO A 74 1.91 -4.94 -18.99
CA PRO A 74 2.47 -3.60 -19.20
C PRO A 74 2.28 -3.08 -20.61
N ASP A 75 2.41 -3.95 -21.62
CA ASP A 75 2.35 -3.62 -23.03
C ASP A 75 0.94 -3.78 -23.66
N ALA A 76 -0.10 -3.98 -22.85
CA ALA A 76 -1.45 -4.16 -23.38
C ALA A 76 -1.98 -2.87 -24.03
N ASP A 77 -2.71 -3.03 -25.14
CA ASP A 77 -3.26 -1.97 -25.97
C ASP A 77 -4.13 -0.99 -25.15
N ALA A 78 -3.68 0.25 -25.02
CA ALA A 78 -4.18 1.24 -24.06
C ALA A 78 -5.45 1.99 -24.51
N ARG A 79 -6.37 1.31 -25.23
CA ARG A 79 -7.59 1.96 -25.73
C ARG A 79 -8.39 2.59 -24.57
N PRO A 80 -8.68 3.91 -24.60
CA PRO A 80 -9.19 4.62 -23.42
C PRO A 80 -10.61 4.20 -22.99
N GLY A 81 -10.88 4.26 -21.68
CA GLY A 81 -12.23 4.29 -21.08
C GLY A 81 -12.91 2.94 -20.79
N HIS A 82 -12.54 1.85 -21.46
CA HIS A 82 -12.95 0.48 -21.06
C HIS A 82 -11.80 -0.28 -20.39
N THR A 83 -10.58 0.26 -20.45
CA THR A 83 -9.37 -0.42 -20.00
C THR A 83 -9.14 -0.23 -18.50
N VAL A 84 -9.44 0.94 -17.92
CA VAL A 84 -9.18 1.22 -16.49
C VAL A 84 -10.12 0.43 -15.59
N GLU A 85 -11.41 0.40 -15.92
CA GLU A 85 -12.45 -0.33 -15.19
C GLU A 85 -12.17 -1.83 -15.22
N ARG A 86 -11.74 -2.35 -16.38
CA ARG A 86 -11.29 -3.75 -16.52
C ARG A 86 -10.04 -4.03 -15.72
N MET A 87 -9.07 -3.11 -15.69
CA MET A 87 -7.87 -3.23 -14.86
C MET A 87 -8.24 -3.25 -13.38
N ARG A 88 -9.07 -2.31 -12.89
CA ARG A 88 -9.56 -2.32 -11.50
C ARG A 88 -10.27 -3.62 -11.15
N ALA A 89 -11.17 -4.10 -12.02
CA ALA A 89 -11.85 -5.38 -11.82
C ALA A 89 -10.86 -6.55 -11.78
N ALA A 90 -9.81 -6.55 -12.60
CA ALA A 90 -8.76 -7.56 -12.56
C ALA A 90 -7.89 -7.47 -11.29
N LEU A 91 -7.55 -6.26 -10.84
CA LEU A 91 -6.81 -6.03 -9.59
C LEU A 91 -7.59 -6.53 -8.35
N GLU A 92 -8.90 -6.32 -8.33
CA GLU A 92 -9.79 -6.86 -7.29
C GLU A 92 -9.91 -8.39 -7.41
N ARG A 93 -10.25 -8.90 -8.59
CA ARG A 93 -10.50 -10.34 -8.82
C ARG A 93 -9.28 -11.21 -8.58
N THR A 94 -8.07 -10.72 -8.90
CA THR A 94 -6.82 -11.44 -8.61
C THR A 94 -6.49 -11.47 -7.12
N GLY A 95 -7.14 -10.66 -6.29
CA GLY A 95 -6.82 -10.50 -4.86
C GLY A 95 -5.64 -9.57 -4.60
N ALA A 96 -5.10 -8.89 -5.63
CA ALA A 96 -3.92 -8.05 -5.49
C ALA A 96 -4.13 -6.87 -4.53
N ARG A 97 -5.33 -6.26 -4.58
CA ARG A 97 -5.69 -5.19 -3.64
C ARG A 97 -5.58 -5.66 -2.19
N ALA A 98 -6.20 -6.80 -1.88
CA ALA A 98 -6.19 -7.37 -0.53
C ALA A 98 -4.76 -7.72 -0.07
N GLU A 99 -3.94 -8.33 -0.93
CA GLU A 99 -2.54 -8.66 -0.61
C GLU A 99 -1.71 -7.39 -0.30
N VAL A 100 -1.90 -6.31 -1.07
CA VAL A 100 -1.23 -5.03 -0.81
C VAL A 100 -1.74 -4.37 0.47
N GLU A 101 -3.05 -4.41 0.75
CA GLU A 101 -3.63 -3.91 2.01
C GLU A 101 -3.08 -4.67 3.23
N THR A 102 -2.97 -5.99 3.17
CA THR A 102 -2.29 -6.80 4.20
C THR A 102 -0.84 -6.38 4.36
N ARG A 103 -0.12 -6.18 3.26
CA ARG A 103 1.28 -5.77 3.30
C ARG A 103 1.48 -4.39 3.95
N ILE A 104 0.57 -3.45 3.70
CA ILE A 104 0.55 -2.14 4.35
C ILE A 104 0.40 -2.30 5.86
N ALA A 105 -0.53 -3.13 6.32
CA ALA A 105 -0.74 -3.41 7.74
C ALA A 105 0.49 -4.03 8.41
N ASP A 106 1.11 -5.03 7.78
CA ASP A 106 2.33 -5.66 8.29
C ASP A 106 3.49 -4.69 8.41
N LEU A 107 3.67 -3.83 7.40
CA LEU A 107 4.70 -2.80 7.40
C LEU A 107 4.43 -1.74 8.48
N ALA A 108 3.20 -1.26 8.61
CA ALA A 108 2.82 -0.32 9.66
C ALA A 108 3.14 -0.90 11.05
N ALA A 109 2.66 -2.12 11.34
CA ALA A 109 2.91 -2.79 12.61
C ALA A 109 4.41 -3.02 12.87
N SER A 110 5.17 -3.41 11.86
CA SER A 110 6.63 -3.58 11.97
C SER A 110 7.33 -2.25 12.25
N GLY A 111 6.88 -1.16 11.62
CA GLY A 111 7.40 0.18 11.84
C GLY A 111 7.23 0.64 13.29
N LEU A 112 6.05 0.40 13.87
CA LEU A 112 5.76 0.71 15.28
C LEU A 112 6.67 -0.09 16.22
N ARG A 113 6.78 -1.42 16.03
CA ARG A 113 7.66 -2.28 16.84
C ARG A 113 9.13 -1.84 16.77
N HIS A 114 9.62 -1.49 15.58
CA HIS A 114 10.98 -0.96 15.43
C HIS A 114 11.16 0.37 16.16
N PHE A 115 10.15 1.24 16.14
CA PHE A 115 10.21 2.52 16.83
C PHE A 115 10.19 2.36 18.35
N GLU A 116 9.44 1.40 18.89
CA GLU A 116 9.44 1.09 20.33
C GLU A 116 10.83 0.72 20.85
N ALA A 117 11.61 0.00 20.05
CA ALA A 117 12.98 -0.41 20.37
C ALA A 117 13.98 0.76 20.48
N THR A 118 13.57 1.99 20.11
CA THR A 118 14.38 3.21 20.31
C THR A 118 14.42 3.66 21.77
N GLY A 119 13.49 3.20 22.62
CA GLY A 119 13.36 3.69 23.99
C GLY A 119 12.76 5.09 24.10
N ALA A 120 12.21 5.66 23.01
CA ALA A 120 11.60 6.99 23.01
C ALA A 120 10.50 7.15 24.07
N ALA A 121 10.31 8.37 24.57
CA ALA A 121 9.28 8.68 25.55
C ALA A 121 7.86 8.38 25.00
N PRO A 122 6.87 8.05 25.85
CA PRO A 122 5.53 7.67 25.40
C PRO A 122 4.85 8.70 24.48
N GLY A 123 5.06 10.00 24.71
CA GLY A 123 4.53 11.05 23.83
C GLY A 123 5.03 10.95 22.40
N VAL A 124 6.34 10.76 22.23
CA VAL A 124 6.97 10.62 20.91
C VAL A 124 6.52 9.34 20.20
N ARG A 125 6.32 8.25 20.94
CA ARG A 125 5.77 7.00 20.38
C ARG A 125 4.36 7.20 19.84
N ARG A 126 3.51 7.93 20.56
CA ARG A 126 2.14 8.26 20.08
C ARG A 126 2.17 9.13 18.83
N GLU A 127 3.06 10.11 18.76
CA GLU A 127 3.22 10.95 17.57
C GLU A 127 3.66 10.13 16.35
N PHE A 128 4.63 9.23 16.52
CA PHE A 128 5.06 8.33 15.46
C PHE A 128 3.94 7.37 15.04
N ALA A 129 3.18 6.84 15.99
CA ALA A 129 2.03 5.99 15.69
C ALA A 129 0.97 6.71 14.86
N ALA A 130 0.62 7.94 15.23
CA ALA A 130 -0.31 8.76 14.47
C ALA A 130 0.23 9.11 13.06
N LEU A 131 1.55 9.25 12.90
CA LEU A 131 2.16 9.43 11.58
C LEU A 131 2.06 8.17 10.72
N VAL A 132 2.35 6.99 11.28
CA VAL A 132 2.23 5.70 10.58
C VAL A 132 0.78 5.42 10.19
N GLU A 133 -0.17 5.72 11.07
CA GLU A 133 -1.61 5.62 10.81
C GLU A 133 -2.01 6.44 9.58
N ARG A 134 -1.70 7.74 9.57
CA ARG A 134 -1.97 8.62 8.42
C ARG A 134 -1.27 8.16 7.14
N ALA A 135 0.00 7.74 7.25
CA ALA A 135 0.78 7.29 6.11
C ALA A 135 0.23 6.00 5.50
N SER A 136 -0.21 5.06 6.33
CA SER A 136 -0.76 3.77 5.89
C SER A 136 -2.24 3.84 5.53
N GLY A 137 -2.94 4.92 5.87
CA GLY A 137 -4.39 5.07 5.68
C GLY A 137 -5.20 3.99 6.41
N LEU A 138 -4.60 3.34 7.42
CA LEU A 138 -5.30 2.43 8.31
C LEU A 138 -5.99 3.28 9.37
N ALA A 139 -7.26 3.00 9.66
CA ALA A 139 -7.88 3.54 10.86
C ALA A 139 -7.11 3.02 12.09
N PRO A 140 -7.15 3.73 13.24
CA PRO A 140 -6.63 3.15 14.46
C PRO A 140 -7.39 1.83 14.66
N GLN A 141 -6.67 0.72 14.74
CA GLN A 141 -7.22 -0.45 15.40
C GLN A 141 -7.61 0.07 16.78
N GLN A 142 -8.92 0.13 17.06
CA GLN A 142 -9.39 0.41 18.41
C GLN A 142 -8.55 -0.50 19.29
N ALA A 143 -7.71 0.11 20.13
CA ALA A 143 -6.93 -0.62 21.10
C ALA A 143 -7.92 -1.59 21.74
N GLU A 144 -7.67 -2.89 21.60
CA GLU A 144 -8.44 -3.90 22.30
C GLU A 144 -8.57 -3.41 23.74
N GLU A 145 -9.79 -3.01 24.10
CA GLU A 145 -10.21 -2.91 25.48
C GLU A 145 -10.08 -4.32 26.02
N LEU A 146 -8.88 -4.62 26.50
CA LEU A 146 -8.64 -5.65 27.49
C LEU A 146 -9.41 -5.20 28.73
N VAL A 147 -10.65 -5.69 28.80
CA VAL A 147 -11.42 -5.88 30.03
C VAL A 147 -10.66 -6.80 30.98
#